data_AF-A0A378A952-F1
#
_entry.id   AF-A0A378A952-F1
#
_cell.length_a   1.000
_cell.length_b   1.000
_cell.length_c   1.000
_cell.angle_alpha   90.00
_cell.angle_beta   90.00
_cell.angle_gamma   90.00
#
_symmetry.space_group_name_H-M   'P 1'
#
loop_
_entity.id
_entity.type
_entity.pdbx_description
1 polymer ?
#
loop_
_entity_poly.entity_id
_entity_poly.type
_entity_poly.pdbx_seq_one_letter_code
_entity_poly.pdbx_strand_id
1 'polypeptide(L)'
;MKYNGTSYPFPTTTETARVIYDSRTDKPWPAVLYLTPVSTAGGVAITAGSLIAVLILHQTNNYNSDSFQFIWNIYANNDVVVPTGGCDVSARDVTVTLPDYPGSMAVPLTVHCAQSQQLGITSPAPPRTAPTRSSPIPPPPRRRRG
;
A
#
# COMPACT_ATOMS: atom_id res chain seq x y z
N MET A 1 11.46 7.05 -12.28
CA MET A 1 11.81 5.94 -13.20
C MET A 1 13.29 6.01 -13.52
N LYS A 2 14.01 4.90 -13.50
CA LYS A 2 15.36 4.83 -14.06
C LYS A 2 15.32 4.09 -15.38
N TYR A 3 15.80 4.72 -16.43
CA TYR A 3 15.76 4.20 -17.78
C TYR A 3 17.12 4.35 -18.44
N ASN A 4 17.67 3.24 -18.93
CA ASN A 4 18.99 3.19 -19.55
C ASN A 4 20.09 3.84 -18.68
N GLY A 5 20.01 3.66 -17.35
CA GLY A 5 20.94 4.23 -16.38
C GLY A 5 20.59 5.64 -15.88
N THR A 6 19.75 6.39 -16.59
CA THR A 6 19.37 7.77 -16.23
C THR A 6 18.07 7.82 -15.44
N SER A 7 18.00 8.70 -14.44
CA SER A 7 16.80 8.90 -13.63
C SER A 7 15.90 9.97 -14.24
N TYR A 8 14.62 9.65 -14.38
CA TYR A 8 13.55 10.50 -14.87
C TYR A 8 12.42 10.58 -13.83
N PRO A 9 11.68 11.71 -13.76
CA PRO A 9 10.47 11.78 -12.97
C PRO A 9 9.43 10.77 -13.47
N PHE A 10 8.57 10.29 -12.56
CA PHE A 10 7.44 9.43 -12.89
C PHE A 10 6.18 10.02 -12.24
N PRO A 11 5.11 10.35 -13.00
CA PRO A 11 4.93 10.18 -14.44
C PRO A 11 5.96 10.97 -15.29
N THR A 12 6.38 10.39 -16.41
CA THR A 12 7.35 11.02 -17.32
C THR A 12 6.73 12.22 -18.02
N THR A 13 7.38 13.38 -17.96
CA THR A 13 6.93 14.62 -18.63
C THR A 13 7.58 14.84 -19.99
N THR A 14 8.65 14.12 -20.29
CA THR A 14 9.40 14.18 -21.54
C THR A 14 9.75 12.78 -22.02
N GLU A 15 9.96 12.62 -23.33
CA GLU A 15 10.45 11.38 -23.91
C GLU A 15 11.85 11.03 -23.36
N THR A 16 12.06 9.76 -23.04
CA THR A 16 13.33 9.27 -22.48
C THR A 16 14.36 9.01 -23.57
N ALA A 17 15.64 8.90 -23.20
CA ALA A 17 16.71 8.57 -24.15
C ALA A 17 16.49 7.21 -24.81
N ARG A 18 16.75 7.09 -26.13
CA ARG A 18 16.58 5.84 -26.88
C ARG A 18 17.45 4.70 -26.36
N VAL A 19 16.95 3.46 -26.44
CA VAL A 19 17.70 2.23 -26.22
C VAL A 19 17.91 1.53 -27.56
N ILE A 20 19.15 1.11 -27.83
CA ILE A 20 19.50 0.41 -29.07
C ILE A 20 19.44 -1.11 -28.83
N TYR A 21 18.70 -1.77 -29.73
CA TYR A 21 18.63 -3.22 -29.88
C TYR A 21 19.19 -3.58 -31.26
N ASP A 22 20.41 -4.10 -31.28
CA ASP A 22 21.22 -4.36 -32.47
C ASP A 22 21.55 -5.86 -32.66
N SER A 23 21.04 -6.71 -31.77
CA SER A 23 21.25 -8.16 -31.78
C SER A 23 19.92 -8.90 -31.86
N ARG A 24 19.98 -10.14 -32.37
CA ARG A 24 18.87 -11.11 -32.31
C ARG A 24 18.75 -11.81 -30.96
N THR A 25 19.76 -11.68 -30.11
CA THR A 25 19.74 -12.22 -28.75
C THR A 25 18.84 -11.38 -27.87
N ASP A 26 18.04 -12.05 -27.03
CA ASP A 26 17.19 -11.37 -26.05
C ASP A 26 18.03 -10.50 -25.12
N LYS A 27 17.67 -9.22 -25.05
CA LYS A 27 18.31 -8.22 -24.20
C LYS A 27 17.25 -7.62 -23.28
N PRO A 28 17.50 -7.58 -21.95
CA PRO A 28 16.54 -7.04 -21.02
C PRO A 28 16.24 -5.57 -21.31
N TRP A 29 15.00 -5.16 -21.09
CA TRP A 29 14.59 -3.77 -21.15
C TRP A 29 15.08 -3.03 -19.91
N PRO A 30 15.95 -2.00 -20.04
CA PRO A 30 16.61 -1.39 -18.89
C PRO A 30 15.72 -0.33 -18.22
N ALA A 31 14.56 -0.74 -17.74
CA ALA A 31 13.58 0.12 -17.06
C ALA A 31 13.34 -0.34 -15.63
N VAL A 32 13.45 0.60 -14.68
CA VAL A 32 13.12 0.39 -13.26
C VAL A 32 12.13 1.46 -12.83
N LEU A 33 10.97 1.03 -12.35
CA LEU A 33 9.94 1.90 -11.79
C LEU A 33 10.17 2.02 -10.28
N TYR A 34 10.35 3.26 -9.83
CA TYR A 34 10.37 3.58 -8.41
C TYR A 34 9.01 4.17 -8.06
N LEU A 35 8.29 3.50 -7.18
CA LEU A 35 7.02 3.95 -6.66
C LEU A 35 7.30 4.75 -5.41
N THR A 36 7.03 6.06 -5.44
CA THR A 36 7.03 6.87 -4.22
C THR A 36 5.70 6.65 -3.51
N PRO A 37 5.73 6.27 -2.24
CA PRO A 37 4.51 6.05 -1.52
C PRO A 37 3.82 7.34 -1.08
N VAL A 38 2.49 7.29 -1.05
CA VAL A 38 1.62 8.46 -0.78
C VAL A 38 1.11 8.53 0.66
N SER A 39 1.51 7.61 1.55
CA SER A 39 1.05 7.60 2.95
C SER A 39 2.19 7.39 3.95
N THR A 40 2.09 8.02 5.12
CA THR A 40 3.12 8.00 6.18
C THR A 40 3.24 6.67 6.92
N ALA A 41 2.17 5.89 6.99
CA ALA A 41 2.15 4.55 7.58
C ALA A 41 0.90 3.79 7.13
N GLY A 42 1.03 2.93 6.12
CA GLY A 42 -0.06 2.06 5.69
C GLY A 42 0.23 1.49 4.32
N GLY A 43 0.90 0.34 4.29
CA GLY A 43 1.37 -0.31 3.06
C GLY A 43 0.27 -0.34 2.00
N VAL A 44 0.57 0.13 0.81
CA VAL A 44 -0.32 -0.06 -0.35
C VAL A 44 -0.11 -1.51 -0.76
N ALA A 45 -1.11 -2.33 -0.45
CA ALA A 45 -1.20 -3.69 -0.96
C ALA A 45 -1.52 -3.61 -2.45
N ILE A 46 -0.53 -3.88 -3.29
CA ILE A 46 -0.75 -4.15 -4.71
C ILE A 46 -1.13 -5.62 -4.80
N THR A 47 -2.39 -5.92 -5.05
CA THR A 47 -2.85 -7.29 -5.24
C THR A 47 -2.49 -7.80 -6.64
N ALA A 48 -2.30 -9.11 -6.77
CA ALA A 48 -2.13 -9.77 -8.05
C ALA A 48 -3.30 -9.41 -8.99
N GLY A 49 -2.98 -9.14 -10.25
CA GLY A 49 -3.92 -8.65 -11.26
C GLY A 49 -4.20 -7.14 -11.20
N SER A 50 -3.69 -6.40 -10.23
CA SER A 50 -3.82 -4.94 -10.20
C SER A 50 -2.96 -4.27 -11.26
N LEU A 51 -3.50 -3.23 -11.91
CA LEU A 51 -2.73 -2.37 -12.81
C LEU A 51 -1.77 -1.49 -11.99
N ILE A 52 -0.46 -1.62 -12.23
CA ILE A 52 0.60 -0.87 -11.55
C ILE A 52 0.94 0.40 -12.32
N ALA A 53 1.10 0.28 -13.64
CA ALA A 53 1.55 1.39 -14.48
C ALA A 53 1.08 1.21 -15.93
N VAL A 54 0.95 2.32 -16.63
CA VAL A 54 0.72 2.37 -18.07
C VAL A 54 1.96 3.00 -18.70
N LEU A 55 2.64 2.25 -19.57
CA LEU A 55 3.88 2.70 -20.21
C LEU A 55 3.61 2.92 -21.69
N ILE A 56 3.96 4.10 -22.19
CA ILE A 56 3.85 4.45 -23.61
C ILE A 56 5.25 4.34 -24.20
N LEU A 57 5.45 3.36 -25.07
CA LEU A 57 6.71 3.12 -25.76
C LEU A 57 6.64 3.73 -27.15
N HIS A 58 7.73 4.38 -27.57
CA HIS A 58 7.90 4.89 -28.92
C HIS A 58 9.04 4.12 -29.59
N GLN A 59 8.73 3.43 -30.69
CA GLN A 59 9.68 2.64 -31.46
C GLN A 59 9.93 3.30 -32.81
N THR A 60 11.21 3.48 -33.12
CA THR A 60 11.72 3.96 -34.41
C THR A 60 12.83 3.04 -34.90
N ASN A 61 13.20 3.15 -36.18
CA ASN A 61 14.37 2.46 -36.72
C ASN A 61 15.29 3.44 -37.49
N ASN A 62 16.41 2.92 -37.98
CA ASN A 62 17.42 3.66 -38.72
C ASN A 62 17.40 3.39 -40.25
N TYR A 63 16.39 2.69 -40.75
CA TYR A 63 16.28 2.29 -42.16
C TYR A 63 15.22 3.11 -42.91
N ASN A 64 14.09 3.40 -42.27
CA ASN A 64 12.98 4.12 -42.88
C ASN A 64 12.39 5.14 -41.88
N SER A 65 11.23 5.70 -42.22
CA SER A 65 10.50 6.66 -41.39
C SER A 65 9.48 6.02 -40.44
N ASP A 66 9.64 4.74 -40.09
CA ASP A 66 8.72 4.09 -39.17
C ASP A 66 8.85 4.70 -37.77
N SER A 67 7.71 5.10 -37.23
CA SER A 67 7.56 5.71 -35.92
C SER A 67 6.21 5.28 -35.38
N PHE A 68 6.23 4.38 -34.40
CA PHE A 68 5.02 3.79 -33.83
C PHE A 68 5.03 3.87 -32.32
N GLN A 69 3.85 4.11 -31.75
CA GLN A 69 3.64 4.12 -30.31
C GLN A 69 2.84 2.90 -29.87
N PHE A 70 3.26 2.30 -28.76
CA PHE A 70 2.63 1.13 -28.16
C PHE A 70 2.36 1.40 -26.68
N ILE A 71 1.21 0.92 -26.19
CA ILE A 71 0.83 1.06 -24.79
C ILE A 71 0.98 -0.28 -24.10
N TRP A 72 1.76 -0.32 -23.02
CA TRP A 72 1.99 -1.50 -22.20
C TRP A 72 1.37 -1.28 -20.83
N ASN A 73 0.30 -2.03 -20.56
CA ASN A 73 -0.33 -2.07 -19.25
C ASN A 73 0.42 -3.08 -18.37
N ILE A 74 1.04 -2.60 -17.31
CA ILE A 74 1.83 -3.42 -16.39
C ILE A 74 0.95 -3.85 -15.23
N TYR A 75 0.71 -5.15 -15.13
CA TYR A 75 -0.07 -5.75 -14.06
C TYR A 75 0.82 -6.47 -13.06
N ALA A 76 0.41 -6.45 -11.78
CA ALA A 76 1.07 -7.21 -10.73
C ALA A 76 0.83 -8.71 -10.94
N ASN A 77 1.89 -9.51 -10.97
CA ASN A 77 1.75 -10.96 -11.03
C ASN A 77 1.49 -11.59 -9.65
N ASN A 78 1.95 -10.93 -8.60
CA ASN A 78 1.88 -11.41 -7.23
C ASN A 78 1.44 -10.28 -6.28
N ASP A 79 0.88 -10.67 -5.15
CA ASP A 79 0.58 -9.73 -4.06
C ASP A 79 1.90 -9.16 -3.52
N VAL A 80 2.01 -7.84 -3.51
CA VAL A 80 3.15 -7.12 -2.93
C VAL A 80 2.61 -6.04 -2.02
N VAL A 81 3.01 -6.10 -0.76
CA VAL A 81 2.85 -4.96 0.14
C VAL A 81 4.02 -4.03 -0.13
N VAL A 82 3.78 -2.93 -0.85
CA VAL A 82 4.78 -1.88 -0.97
C VAL A 82 4.74 -1.11 0.35
N PRO A 83 5.81 -1.13 1.17
CA PRO A 83 5.86 -0.33 2.38
C PRO A 83 5.76 1.13 1.95
N THR A 84 4.67 1.77 2.31
CA THR A 84 4.43 3.15 1.94
C THR A 84 5.01 4.15 2.93
N GLY A 85 5.26 3.70 4.15
CA GLY A 85 6.06 4.47 5.08
C GLY A 85 7.54 4.25 4.77
N GLY A 86 8.34 5.25 5.14
CA GLY A 86 9.75 5.00 5.46
C GLY A 86 9.92 4.02 6.63
N CYS A 87 8.82 3.55 7.24
CA CYS A 87 8.77 2.60 8.34
C CYS A 87 7.84 1.42 8.06
N ASP A 88 8.30 0.22 8.39
CA ASP A 88 7.52 -1.01 8.43
C ASP A 88 7.26 -1.44 9.88
N VAL A 89 6.23 -2.24 10.11
CA VAL A 89 5.87 -2.76 11.43
C VAL A 89 6.06 -4.27 11.45
N SER A 90 6.46 -4.83 12.60
CA SER A 90 6.73 -6.27 12.72
C SER A 90 5.53 -7.16 12.44
N ALA A 91 4.32 -6.66 12.69
CA ALA A 91 3.07 -7.34 12.40
C ALA A 91 1.93 -6.33 12.21
N ARG A 92 1.06 -6.57 11.23
CA ARG A 92 -0.14 -5.74 10.98
C ARG A 92 -1.30 -6.14 11.90
N ASP A 93 -1.38 -7.43 12.21
CA ASP A 93 -2.32 -8.01 13.16
C ASP A 93 -1.54 -8.67 14.29
N VAL A 94 -1.76 -8.21 15.53
CA VAL A 94 -1.11 -8.75 16.73
C VAL A 94 -2.15 -9.37 17.64
N THR A 95 -2.08 -10.68 17.83
CA THR A 95 -2.90 -11.41 18.82
C THR A 95 -2.13 -11.56 20.13
N VAL A 96 -2.75 -11.17 21.24
CA VAL A 96 -2.13 -11.17 22.58
C VAL A 96 -3.03 -11.96 23.52
N THR A 97 -2.49 -13.01 24.14
CA THR A 97 -3.20 -13.83 25.14
C THR A 97 -2.89 -13.33 26.55
N LEU A 98 -3.79 -12.56 27.15
CA LEU A 98 -3.60 -12.04 28.52
C LEU A 98 -3.61 -13.18 29.55
N PRO A 99 -2.75 -13.14 30.59
CA PRO A 99 -2.84 -14.03 31.73
C PRO A 99 -4.09 -13.78 32.57
N ASP A 100 -4.42 -14.72 33.46
CA ASP A 100 -5.51 -14.54 34.42
C ASP A 100 -5.29 -13.28 35.25
N TYR A 101 -6.39 -12.56 35.49
CA TYR A 101 -6.37 -11.30 36.21
C TYR A 101 -5.75 -11.47 37.61
N PRO A 102 -4.84 -10.58 38.06
CA PRO A 102 -4.50 -9.26 37.49
C PRO A 102 -3.23 -9.24 36.61
N GLY A 103 -2.96 -10.31 35.86
CA GLY A 103 -1.81 -10.36 34.96
C GLY A 103 -1.81 -9.30 33.86
N SER A 104 -0.63 -8.77 33.53
CA SER A 104 -0.39 -7.86 32.41
C SER A 104 0.58 -8.48 31.41
N MET A 105 0.42 -8.20 30.11
CA MET A 105 1.35 -8.65 29.07
C MET A 105 1.75 -7.49 28.16
N ALA A 106 3.03 -7.48 27.76
CA ALA A 106 3.52 -6.56 26.75
C ALA A 106 3.01 -6.96 25.36
N VAL A 107 2.59 -5.98 24.56
CA VAL A 107 2.19 -6.21 23.15
C VAL A 107 3.47 -6.24 22.30
N PRO A 108 3.80 -7.36 21.63
CA PRO A 108 5.03 -7.48 20.85
C PRO A 108 4.87 -6.81 19.48
N LEU A 109 4.96 -5.48 19.45
CA LEU A 109 4.91 -4.69 18.22
C LEU A 109 6.15 -3.79 18.12
N THR A 110 6.93 -3.93 17.04
CA THR A 110 8.06 -3.05 16.74
C THR A 110 7.83 -2.31 15.42
N VAL A 111 8.46 -1.13 15.31
CA VAL A 111 8.42 -0.29 14.11
C VAL A 111 9.85 -0.03 13.67
N HIS A 112 10.16 -0.31 12.40
CA HIS A 112 11.48 -0.17 11.81
C HIS A 112 11.45 0.77 10.63
N CYS A 113 12.33 1.78 10.62
CA CYS A 113 12.40 2.76 9.55
C CYS A 113 13.69 2.66 8.75
N ALA A 114 13.61 2.90 7.43
CA ALA A 114 14.74 3.00 6.52
C ALA A 114 15.67 4.19 6.84
N GLN A 115 15.14 5.22 7.50
CA GLN A 115 15.89 6.37 8.03
C GLN A 115 15.33 6.74 9.41
N SER A 116 16.15 7.35 10.27
CA SER A 116 15.70 7.82 11.59
C SER A 116 14.59 8.86 11.43
N GLN A 117 13.40 8.56 11.97
CA GLN A 117 12.21 9.42 11.89
C GLN A 117 11.58 9.57 13.27
N GLN A 118 11.03 10.76 13.55
CA GLN A 118 10.23 11.01 14.75
C GLN A 118 8.82 10.45 14.52
N LEU A 119 8.42 9.42 15.27
CA LEU A 119 7.13 8.74 15.12
C LEU A 119 6.18 9.04 16.28
N GLY A 120 4.89 9.17 15.98
CA GLY A 120 3.80 9.17 16.97
C GLY A 120 2.81 8.06 16.65
N ILE A 121 2.46 7.22 17.64
CA ILE A 121 1.52 6.11 17.49
C ILE A 121 0.26 6.44 18.29
N THR A 122 -0.91 6.39 17.64
CA THR A 122 -2.22 6.58 18.28
C THR A 122 -3.01 5.29 18.26
N SER A 123 -3.57 4.88 19.40
CA SER A 123 -4.52 3.76 19.48
C SER A 123 -5.95 4.29 19.28
N PRO A 124 -6.69 3.86 18.25
CA PRO A 124 -8.09 4.21 18.11
C PRO A 124 -8.89 3.50 19.22
N ALA A 125 -9.44 4.28 20.16
CA ALA A 125 -10.31 3.72 21.18
C ALA A 125 -11.65 3.28 20.55
N PRO A 126 -12.14 2.05 20.81
CA PRO A 126 -13.52 1.74 20.48
C PRO A 126 -14.45 2.65 21.31
N PRO A 127 -15.58 3.11 20.75
CA PRO A 127 -16.55 3.87 21.52
C PRO A 127 -16.97 3.04 22.73
N ARG A 128 -16.86 3.61 23.94
CA ARG A 128 -17.46 3.00 25.14
C ARG A 128 -18.95 2.87 24.88
N THR A 129 -19.43 1.66 24.62
CA THR A 129 -20.86 1.36 24.73
C THR A 129 -21.27 1.71 26.15
N ALA A 130 -22.05 2.79 26.29
CA ALA A 130 -22.64 3.16 27.56
C ALA A 130 -23.39 1.93 28.11
N PRO A 131 -23.32 1.65 29.42
CA PRO A 131 -24.15 0.60 30.00
C PRO A 131 -25.61 0.96 29.70
N THR A 132 -26.29 0.12 28.94
CA THR A 132 -27.72 0.24 28.69
C THR A 132 -28.41 0.22 30.05
N ARG A 133 -28.87 1.40 30.51
CA ARG A 133 -29.67 1.51 31.72
C ARG A 133 -30.98 0.77 31.43
N SER A 134 -31.11 -0.46 31.92
CA SER A 134 -32.37 -1.19 31.94
C SER A 134 -33.35 -0.34 32.77
N SER A 135 -34.25 0.36 32.08
CA SER A 135 -35.37 1.02 32.75
C SER A 135 -36.27 -0.08 33.31
N PRO A 136 -36.61 -0.06 34.62
CA PRO A 136 -37.60 -0.97 35.15
C PRO A 136 -38.95 -0.68 34.47
N ILE A 137 -39.54 -1.72 33.87
CA ILE A 137 -40.88 -1.68 33.31
C ILE A 137 -41.85 -1.26 34.44
N PRO A 138 -42.67 -0.21 34.27
CA PRO A 138 -43.64 0.17 35.29
C PRO A 138 -44.70 -0.95 35.46
N PRO A 139 -45.14 -1.23 36.70
CA PRO A 139 -46.12 -2.28 36.94
C PRO A 139 -47.48 -1.94 36.28
N PRO A 140 -48.25 -2.95 35.86
CA PRO A 140 -49.53 -2.73 35.17
C PRO A 140 -50.55 -2.03 36.09
N PRO A 141 -51.46 -1.22 35.53
CA PRO A 141 -52.44 -0.48 36.30
C PRO A 141 -53.43 -1.43 37.00
N ARG A 142 -53.60 -1.25 38.31
CA ARG A 142 -54.61 -1.94 39.11
C ARG A 142 -56.00 -1.55 38.63
N ARG A 143 -56.70 -2.49 38.01
CA ARG A 143 -58.14 -2.40 37.67
C ARG A 143 -58.94 -2.28 38.96
N ARG A 144 -59.50 -1.10 39.26
CA ARG A 144 -60.52 -0.96 40.31
C ARG A 144 -61.79 -1.67 39.82
N ARG A 145 -62.22 -2.71 40.54
CA ARG A 145 -63.57 -3.27 40.41
C ARG A 145 -64.55 -2.26 41.02
N GLY A 146 -65.48 -1.78 40.22
CA GLY A 146 -66.75 -1.18 40.62
C GLY A 146 -67.84 -1.99 39.93
#